data_AF-A0AB34GUB0-F1
#
_entry.id   AF-A0AB34GUB0-F1
#
_cell.length_a   1.000
_cell.length_b   1.000
_cell.length_c   1.000
_cell.angle_alpha   90.00
_cell.angle_beta   90.00
_cell.angle_gamma   90.00
#
_symmetry.space_group_name_H-M   'P 1'
#
loop_
_entity.id
_entity.type
_entity.pdbx_description
1 polymer ?
#
loop_
_entity_poly.entity_id
_entity_poly.type
_entity_poly.pdbx_seq_one_letter_code
_entity_poly.pdbx_strand_id
1 'polypeptide(L)'
;MLSELGETGVFGRSSALKRVAGVIVPPEGKMQNACKPSTSFSRSKNSETWLALVERGGCTFTQKIKVAVEKGAGGVIIYNFPGTGNQVFPMSHQAFEDIVVVMIGNLKGMEVLHLIQKGVHVTVMIEVGRKHIIWMNHYFVSFVIVTTATLAYFIFYHIRRLWVARIQNRRWQRLTTDLRKACGQLQLRVLKEGDTEVCPNGDSCVVCFELYKPNDTVRILTCKHFFHQNCIDPWILAHGTCPMCKCDILKALGIQVDVEDGPESLQVLMLNELPGTLSPREEGTNNELPPAGRSNKVTHVEEEKHPTSQNEGPSNSVAADVHPLP
;
A
#
# COMPACT_ATOMS: atom_id res chain seq x y z
N MET A 1 46.92 -26.13 28.65
CA MET A 1 46.52 -24.98 27.82
C MET A 1 45.04 -25.13 27.54
N LEU A 2 44.21 -24.14 27.89
CA LEU A 2 42.79 -24.11 27.51
C LEU A 2 42.67 -23.25 26.26
N SER A 3 41.85 -23.68 25.30
CA SER A 3 41.57 -22.96 24.06
C SER A 3 40.11 -23.16 23.70
N GLU A 4 39.46 -22.10 23.25
CA GLU A 4 38.03 -22.03 22.96
C GLU A 4 37.83 -21.19 21.69
N LEU A 5 36.90 -21.62 20.83
CA LEU A 5 36.61 -21.00 19.54
C LEU A 5 35.11 -20.75 19.43
N GLY A 6 34.68 -19.55 19.02
CA GLY A 6 33.27 -19.24 18.82
C GLY A 6 33.01 -17.88 18.18
N GLU A 7 31.92 -17.77 17.40
CA GLU A 7 31.46 -16.54 16.75
C GLU A 7 30.73 -15.60 17.75
N THR A 8 31.38 -15.22 18.86
CA THR A 8 30.74 -14.54 20.01
C THR A 8 30.93 -13.01 20.06
N GLY A 9 31.34 -12.38 18.96
CA GLY A 9 31.61 -10.94 18.89
C GLY A 9 31.29 -10.29 17.54
N VAL A 10 31.16 -8.96 17.54
CA VAL A 10 30.77 -8.15 16.37
C VAL A 10 31.77 -7.02 16.15
N PHE A 11 32.30 -6.90 14.93
CA PHE A 11 33.20 -5.81 14.54
C PHE A 11 32.50 -4.43 14.64
N GLY A 12 33.25 -3.40 15.02
CA GLY A 12 32.78 -2.02 14.92
C GLY A 12 32.57 -1.60 13.46
N ARG A 13 31.64 -0.67 13.21
CA ARG A 13 31.25 -0.24 11.84
C ARG A 13 32.40 0.39 11.05
N SER A 14 33.39 0.95 11.76
CA SER A 14 34.57 1.64 11.20
C SER A 14 35.87 0.91 11.55
N SER A 15 35.77 -0.40 11.81
CA SER A 15 36.86 -1.29 12.22
C SER A 15 37.60 -1.86 11.01
N ALA A 16 38.91 -2.09 11.13
CA ALA A 16 39.64 -2.85 10.12
C ALA A 16 39.12 -4.30 10.07
N LEU A 17 38.61 -4.74 8.93
CA LEU A 17 38.16 -6.12 8.71
C LEU A 17 39.35 -7.02 8.32
N LYS A 18 40.23 -7.28 9.28
CA LYS A 18 41.37 -8.18 9.14
C LYS A 18 41.51 -9.13 10.32
N ARG A 19 42.36 -10.14 10.16
CA ARG A 19 42.82 -11.01 11.25
C ARG A 19 43.77 -10.25 12.16
N VAL A 20 43.63 -10.41 13.48
CA VAL A 20 44.64 -9.99 14.47
C VAL A 20 44.77 -11.03 15.57
N ALA A 21 45.95 -11.17 16.15
CA ALA A 21 46.21 -12.05 17.29
C ALA A 21 47.04 -11.28 18.33
N GLY A 22 46.84 -11.58 19.61
CA GLY A 22 47.68 -10.99 20.66
C GLY A 22 47.25 -11.33 22.08
N VAL A 23 48.14 -11.02 23.02
CA VAL A 23 47.87 -11.12 24.47
C VAL A 23 46.87 -10.04 24.86
N ILE A 24 45.85 -10.40 25.65
CA ILE A 24 44.87 -9.45 26.16
C ILE A 24 45.44 -8.72 27.38
N VAL A 25 45.35 -7.38 27.36
CA VAL A 25 45.75 -6.52 28.48
C VAL A 25 44.58 -5.60 28.85
N PRO A 26 44.05 -5.68 30.10
CA PRO A 26 43.07 -4.74 30.61
C PRO A 26 43.71 -3.45 31.14
N PRO A 27 42.94 -2.36 31.30
CA PRO A 27 43.33 -1.18 32.08
C PRO A 27 43.80 -1.53 33.49
N GLU A 28 44.81 -0.81 33.97
CA GLU A 28 45.31 -0.97 35.33
C GLU A 28 44.34 -0.36 36.38
N GLY A 29 44.20 -1.04 37.52
CA GLY A 29 43.37 -0.62 38.64
C GLY A 29 41.87 -0.93 38.47
N LYS A 30 41.03 -0.26 39.27
CA LYS A 30 39.59 -0.58 39.38
C LYS A 30 38.73 -0.11 38.21
N MET A 31 39.20 0.84 37.38
CA MET A 31 38.40 1.45 36.31
C MET A 31 38.70 0.82 34.95
N GLN A 32 37.95 -0.22 34.60
CA GLN A 32 38.13 -1.00 33.37
C GLN A 32 37.64 -0.29 32.09
N ASN A 33 37.11 0.93 32.21
CA ASN A 33 36.44 1.64 31.13
C ASN A 33 37.35 2.51 30.23
N ALA A 34 38.65 2.63 30.54
CA ALA A 34 39.66 3.38 29.77
C ALA A 34 39.27 4.82 29.34
N CYS A 35 38.44 5.51 30.11
CA CYS A 35 37.95 6.85 29.72
C CYS A 35 38.94 8.00 29.96
N LYS A 36 40.04 7.78 30.70
CA LYS A 36 41.04 8.80 31.04
C LYS A 36 42.28 8.64 30.14
N PRO A 37 42.86 9.70 29.55
CA PRO A 37 44.12 9.62 28.80
C PRO A 37 45.32 9.10 29.62
N SER A 38 45.23 9.21 30.94
CA SER A 38 46.20 8.68 31.91
C SER A 38 45.99 7.18 32.24
N THR A 39 45.01 6.49 31.67
CA THR A 39 44.87 5.04 31.83
C THR A 39 46.08 4.32 31.25
N SER A 40 46.74 3.51 32.09
CA SER A 40 47.83 2.61 31.75
C SER A 40 47.33 1.17 31.51
N PHE A 41 48.16 0.38 30.83
CA PHE A 41 47.95 -1.03 30.52
C PHE A 41 49.26 -1.78 30.79
N SER A 42 49.22 -2.87 31.56
CA SER A 42 50.41 -3.61 31.98
C SER A 42 50.97 -4.47 30.84
N ARG A 43 51.84 -3.87 30.02
CA ARG A 43 52.43 -4.48 28.82
C ARG A 43 53.79 -5.13 29.11
N SER A 44 53.98 -6.38 28.69
CA SER A 44 55.31 -7.01 28.65
C SER A 44 56.26 -6.22 27.73
N LYS A 45 57.52 -6.05 28.13
CA LYS A 45 58.51 -5.29 27.33
C LYS A 45 58.99 -6.04 26.09
N ASN A 46 58.84 -7.36 26.06
CA ASN A 46 59.15 -8.20 24.91
C ASN A 46 57.92 -8.23 23.99
N SER A 47 58.06 -7.67 22.78
CA SER A 47 56.91 -7.27 21.96
C SER A 47 56.27 -8.41 21.18
N GLU A 48 55.36 -9.14 21.83
CA GLU A 48 54.21 -9.71 21.14
C GLU A 48 53.18 -8.61 20.84
N THR A 49 52.32 -8.83 19.85
CA THR A 49 51.14 -8.00 19.62
C THR A 49 50.16 -8.15 20.79
N TRP A 50 49.52 -7.06 21.21
CA TRP A 50 48.59 -7.06 22.34
C TRP A 50 47.27 -6.37 22.02
N LEU A 51 46.21 -6.79 22.70
CA LEU A 51 44.83 -6.37 22.49
C LEU A 51 44.28 -5.77 23.78
N ALA A 52 43.72 -4.56 23.71
CA ALA A 52 43.15 -3.89 24.88
C ALA A 52 41.75 -4.44 25.19
N LEU A 53 41.49 -4.92 26.41
CA LEU A 53 40.15 -5.31 26.88
C LEU A 53 39.54 -4.17 27.70
N VAL A 54 38.45 -3.57 27.21
CA VAL A 54 37.86 -2.36 27.81
C VAL A 54 36.37 -2.52 28.07
N GLU A 55 35.91 -2.07 29.24
CA GLU A 55 34.50 -2.08 29.62
C GLU A 55 33.70 -0.98 28.89
N ARG A 56 32.51 -1.33 28.38
CA ARG A 56 31.53 -0.35 27.89
C ARG A 56 30.94 0.48 29.03
N GLY A 57 30.97 1.80 28.90
CA GLY A 57 30.35 2.75 29.85
C GLY A 57 31.20 4.00 30.09
N GLY A 58 30.63 5.05 30.68
CA GLY A 58 31.33 6.27 31.10
C GLY A 58 31.83 7.22 29.99
N CYS A 59 32.10 6.73 28.79
CA CYS A 59 32.57 7.52 27.65
C CYS A 59 32.30 6.82 26.30
N THR A 60 32.52 7.52 25.19
CA THR A 60 32.27 7.02 23.82
C THR A 60 33.21 5.89 23.42
N PHE A 61 32.81 5.08 22.43
CA PHE A 61 33.67 4.06 21.85
C PHE A 61 34.94 4.66 21.24
N THR A 62 34.83 5.76 20.49
CA THR A 62 35.98 6.48 19.92
C THR A 62 37.01 6.87 20.98
N GLN A 63 36.58 7.37 22.14
CA GLN A 63 37.49 7.77 23.22
C GLN A 63 38.23 6.57 23.82
N LYS A 64 37.55 5.44 24.04
CA LYS A 64 38.14 4.19 24.53
C LYS A 64 39.19 3.64 23.57
N ILE A 65 38.86 3.60 22.28
CA ILE A 65 39.74 3.11 21.22
C ILE A 65 40.96 4.03 21.12
N LYS A 66 40.76 5.35 21.11
CA LYS A 66 41.86 6.33 21.09
C LYS A 66 42.84 6.11 22.24
N VAL A 67 42.37 5.99 23.49
CA VAL A 67 43.24 5.78 24.66
C VAL A 67 44.04 4.47 24.54
N ALA A 68 43.45 3.38 24.05
CA ALA A 68 44.15 2.11 23.84
C ALA A 68 45.20 2.19 22.71
N VAL A 69 44.84 2.81 21.58
CA VAL A 69 45.72 2.99 20.41
C VAL A 69 46.89 3.93 20.74
N GLU A 70 46.66 4.99 21.54
CA GLU A 70 47.72 5.87 22.06
C GLU A 70 48.71 5.17 23.00
N LYS A 71 48.40 3.97 23.53
CA LYS A 71 49.36 3.11 24.25
C LYS A 71 49.95 1.99 23.36
N GLY A 72 49.63 1.98 22.06
CA GLY A 72 50.16 1.02 21.09
C GLY A 72 49.47 -0.34 21.08
N ALA A 73 48.16 -0.41 21.35
CA ALA A 73 47.37 -1.64 21.18
C ALA A 73 47.20 -1.98 19.69
N GLY A 74 47.38 -3.25 19.31
CA GLY A 74 47.15 -3.73 17.94
C GLY A 74 45.66 -3.99 17.61
N GLY A 75 44.79 -3.88 18.62
CA GLY A 75 43.35 -4.03 18.50
C GLY A 75 42.66 -3.80 19.84
N VAL A 76 41.34 -3.59 19.81
CA VAL A 76 40.53 -3.21 20.98
C VAL A 76 39.27 -4.06 21.07
N ILE A 77 39.15 -4.81 22.16
CA ILE A 77 37.98 -5.63 22.52
C ILE A 77 37.17 -4.84 23.55
N ILE A 78 35.96 -4.41 23.18
CA ILE A 78 35.06 -3.70 24.09
C ILE A 78 33.97 -4.65 24.59
N TYR A 79 34.02 -5.03 25.86
CA TYR A 79 32.98 -5.90 26.42
C TYR A 79 31.78 -5.10 26.92
N ASN A 80 30.58 -5.66 26.75
CA ASN A 80 29.32 -4.99 27.10
C ASN A 80 29.17 -4.83 28.63
N PHE A 81 28.29 -3.93 29.08
CA PHE A 81 28.16 -3.55 30.50
C PHE A 81 27.46 -4.64 31.35
N PRO A 82 27.64 -4.66 32.69
CA PRO A 82 27.06 -5.68 33.58
C PRO A 82 25.56 -5.92 33.38
N GLY A 83 25.16 -7.19 33.42
CA GLY A 83 23.74 -7.60 33.25
C GLY A 83 23.29 -7.79 31.79
N THR A 84 24.08 -7.41 30.79
CA THR A 84 23.73 -7.61 29.36
C THR A 84 23.95 -9.03 28.84
N GLY A 85 24.47 -9.95 29.67
CA GLY A 85 24.68 -11.34 29.29
C GLY A 85 25.64 -11.48 28.10
N ASN A 86 25.17 -12.16 27.05
CA ASN A 86 25.88 -12.34 25.77
C ASN A 86 25.48 -11.33 24.68
N GLN A 87 24.72 -10.28 25.00
CA GLN A 87 24.25 -9.30 24.00
C GLN A 87 25.42 -8.48 23.42
N VAL A 88 25.43 -8.36 22.10
CA VAL A 88 26.42 -7.61 21.29
C VAL A 88 25.72 -6.84 20.17
N PHE A 89 26.32 -5.75 19.70
CA PHE A 89 25.80 -4.91 18.61
C PHE A 89 26.94 -4.17 17.89
N PRO A 90 26.78 -3.78 16.62
CA PRO A 90 27.83 -3.11 15.86
C PRO A 90 28.05 -1.67 16.36
N MET A 91 29.20 -1.43 16.99
CA MET A 91 29.60 -0.12 17.53
C MET A 91 29.84 0.92 16.43
N SER A 92 29.32 2.14 16.61
CA SER A 92 29.72 3.30 15.82
C SER A 92 30.90 4.01 16.49
N HIS A 93 31.99 4.22 15.75
CA HIS A 93 33.18 4.95 16.20
C HIS A 93 33.88 5.62 15.00
N GLN A 94 34.81 6.53 15.28
CA GLN A 94 35.72 7.06 14.26
C GLN A 94 36.61 5.94 13.71
N ALA A 95 36.97 5.98 12.43
CA ALA A 95 37.95 5.05 11.87
C ALA A 95 39.34 5.28 12.49
N PHE A 96 40.07 4.20 12.75
CA PHE A 96 41.48 4.20 13.14
C PHE A 96 42.21 3.29 12.16
N GLU A 97 43.27 3.77 11.53
CA GLU A 97 43.97 3.02 10.48
C GLU A 97 44.56 1.72 11.03
N ASP A 98 44.31 0.61 10.31
CA ASP A 98 44.83 -0.73 10.60
C ASP A 98 44.46 -1.34 11.99
N ILE A 99 43.60 -0.69 12.78
CA ILE A 99 43.16 -1.18 14.10
C ILE A 99 41.87 -2.03 13.99
N VAL A 100 41.94 -3.25 14.53
CA VAL A 100 40.77 -4.12 14.70
C VAL A 100 40.04 -3.77 15.99
N VAL A 101 38.76 -3.43 15.89
CA VAL A 101 37.85 -3.12 17.00
C VAL A 101 36.65 -4.07 16.97
N VAL A 102 36.39 -4.76 18.09
CA VAL A 102 35.32 -5.76 18.24
C VAL A 102 34.56 -5.58 19.56
N MET A 103 33.25 -5.80 19.56
CA MET A 103 32.43 -5.92 20.76
C MET A 103 32.17 -7.38 21.12
N ILE A 104 32.28 -7.72 22.42
CA ILE A 104 31.88 -9.02 22.98
C ILE A 104 30.86 -8.88 24.10
N GLY A 105 30.16 -9.97 24.42
CA GLY A 105 29.20 -10.02 25.53
C GLY A 105 29.86 -9.75 26.89
N ASN A 106 29.08 -9.25 27.85
CA ASN A 106 29.56 -8.95 29.20
C ASN A 106 30.13 -10.19 29.90
N LEU A 107 29.46 -11.34 29.79
CA LEU A 107 29.90 -12.59 30.44
C LEU A 107 31.30 -13.01 29.96
N LYS A 108 31.55 -13.04 28.66
CA LYS A 108 32.86 -13.41 28.10
C LYS A 108 33.96 -12.40 28.45
N GLY A 109 33.62 -11.10 28.47
CA GLY A 109 34.55 -10.05 28.91
C GLY A 109 34.96 -10.20 30.38
N MET A 110 33.99 -10.45 31.26
CA MET A 110 34.23 -10.66 32.70
C MET A 110 35.00 -11.96 32.98
N GLU A 111 34.73 -13.03 32.23
CA GLU A 111 35.48 -14.30 32.32
C GLU A 111 36.96 -14.10 31.96
N VAL A 112 37.25 -13.46 30.81
CA VAL A 112 38.62 -13.15 30.39
C VAL A 112 39.31 -12.23 31.40
N LEU A 113 38.64 -11.18 31.87
CA LEU A 113 39.17 -10.27 32.87
C LEU A 113 39.51 -11.00 34.19
N HIS A 114 38.64 -11.91 34.63
CA HIS A 114 38.83 -12.69 35.85
C HIS A 114 40.00 -13.69 35.76
N LEU A 115 40.25 -14.27 34.58
CA LEU A 115 41.44 -15.09 34.31
C LEU A 115 42.72 -14.25 34.42
N ILE A 116 42.74 -13.06 33.80
CA ILE A 116 43.91 -12.17 33.83
C ILE A 116 44.17 -11.64 35.25
N GLN A 117 43.13 -11.31 36.01
CA GLN A 117 43.24 -10.94 37.43
C GLN A 117 43.78 -12.07 38.33
N LYS A 118 43.66 -13.33 37.90
CA LYS A 118 44.29 -14.50 38.53
C LYS A 118 45.73 -14.77 38.04
N GLY A 119 46.30 -13.87 37.22
CA GLY A 119 47.64 -14.01 36.63
C GLY A 119 47.69 -14.90 35.38
N VAL A 120 46.56 -15.43 34.92
CA VAL A 120 46.52 -16.28 33.71
C VAL A 120 46.69 -15.41 32.48
N HIS A 121 47.73 -15.70 31.68
CA HIS A 121 48.00 -14.98 30.44
C HIS A 121 47.02 -15.45 29.36
N VAL A 122 46.12 -14.58 28.91
CA VAL A 122 45.11 -14.90 27.89
C VAL A 122 45.54 -14.33 26.54
N THR A 123 45.63 -15.19 25.52
CA THR A 123 45.87 -14.81 24.12
C THR A 123 44.61 -15.05 23.31
N VAL A 124 44.23 -14.10 22.45
CA VAL A 124 43.06 -14.22 21.58
C VAL A 124 43.45 -13.96 20.14
N MET A 125 42.80 -14.69 19.22
CA MET A 125 42.83 -14.44 17.79
C MET A 125 41.44 -14.01 17.34
N ILE A 126 41.37 -12.91 16.60
CA ILE A 126 40.14 -12.35 16.02
C ILE A 126 40.23 -12.57 14.51
N GLU A 127 39.19 -13.16 13.94
CA GLU A 127 39.06 -13.44 12.50
C GLU A 127 37.73 -12.89 11.97
N VAL A 128 37.66 -12.62 10.67
CA VAL A 128 36.50 -11.92 10.06
C VAL A 128 35.34 -12.90 9.87
N GLY A 129 34.37 -12.84 10.77
CA GLY A 129 33.16 -13.67 10.74
C GLY A 129 32.16 -13.28 9.64
N ARG A 130 31.05 -14.04 9.57
CA ARG A 130 30.03 -13.93 8.52
C ARG A 130 29.20 -12.64 8.64
N LYS A 131 28.99 -11.94 7.51
CA LYS A 131 28.17 -10.72 7.46
C LYS A 131 26.68 -11.04 7.70
N HIS A 132 26.14 -10.59 8.83
CA HIS A 132 24.78 -10.90 9.27
C HIS A 132 23.69 -10.14 8.47
N ILE A 133 23.40 -10.61 7.25
CA ILE A 133 22.36 -10.06 6.34
C ILE A 133 20.93 -10.48 6.77
N ILE A 134 20.83 -11.49 7.65
CA ILE A 134 19.63 -12.28 7.95
C ILE A 134 18.38 -11.44 8.27
N TRP A 135 18.53 -10.30 8.96
CA TRP A 135 17.37 -9.44 9.31
C TRP A 135 16.63 -8.90 8.10
N MET A 136 17.32 -8.53 7.01
CA MET A 136 16.64 -8.07 5.79
C MET A 136 15.89 -9.20 5.07
N ASN A 137 16.40 -10.44 5.14
CA ASN A 137 15.81 -11.56 4.40
C ASN A 137 14.37 -11.85 4.84
N HIS A 138 14.05 -11.80 6.14
CA HIS A 138 12.69 -12.16 6.60
C HIS A 138 11.63 -11.14 6.16
N TYR A 139 11.93 -9.83 6.26
CA TYR A 139 11.04 -8.78 5.77
C TYR A 139 10.92 -8.79 4.24
N PHE A 140 12.03 -9.02 3.52
CA PHE A 140 12.04 -9.13 2.07
C PHE A 140 11.20 -10.32 1.56
N VAL A 141 11.37 -11.51 2.16
CA VAL A 141 10.56 -12.71 1.82
C VAL A 141 9.08 -12.46 2.11
N SER A 142 8.74 -11.86 3.26
CA SER A 142 7.36 -11.51 3.58
C SER A 142 6.74 -10.53 2.56
N PHE A 143 7.51 -9.53 2.10
CA PHE A 143 7.06 -8.57 1.10
C PHE A 143 6.83 -9.23 -0.27
N VAL A 144 7.71 -10.13 -0.70
CA VAL A 144 7.56 -10.88 -1.95
C VAL A 144 6.32 -11.80 -1.92
N ILE A 145 6.03 -12.45 -0.79
CA ILE A 145 4.84 -13.30 -0.64
C ILE A 145 3.55 -12.46 -0.73
N VAL A 146 3.49 -11.31 -0.03
CA VAL A 146 2.29 -10.45 -0.04
C VAL A 146 2.05 -9.83 -1.42
N THR A 147 3.10 -9.36 -2.10
CA THR A 147 2.98 -8.73 -3.43
C THR A 147 2.62 -9.72 -4.54
N THR A 148 3.13 -10.96 -4.48
CA THR A 148 2.74 -12.01 -5.43
C THR A 148 1.30 -12.48 -5.21
N ALA A 149 0.85 -12.60 -3.95
CA ALA A 149 -0.52 -12.97 -3.62
C ALA A 149 -1.56 -11.92 -4.07
N THR A 150 -1.29 -10.62 -3.86
CA THR A 150 -2.20 -9.55 -4.31
C THR A 150 -2.26 -9.45 -5.84
N LEU A 151 -1.12 -9.55 -6.53
CA LEU A 151 -1.08 -9.57 -7.99
C LEU A 151 -1.88 -10.76 -8.57
N ALA A 152 -1.72 -11.96 -8.01
CA ALA A 152 -2.50 -13.13 -8.42
C ALA A 152 -4.00 -12.94 -8.21
N TYR A 153 -4.42 -12.33 -7.09
CA TYR A 153 -5.82 -12.00 -6.83
C TYR A 153 -6.38 -11.01 -7.86
N PHE A 154 -5.66 -9.92 -8.17
CA PHE A 154 -6.09 -8.96 -9.20
C PHE A 154 -6.19 -9.60 -10.59
N ILE A 155 -5.21 -10.42 -10.98
CA ILE A 155 -5.25 -11.16 -12.25
C ILE A 155 -6.48 -12.08 -12.30
N PHE A 156 -6.75 -12.85 -11.25
CA PHE A 156 -7.94 -13.71 -11.18
C PHE A 156 -9.25 -12.91 -11.22
N TYR A 157 -9.34 -11.78 -10.50
CA TYR A 157 -10.49 -10.88 -10.55
C TYR A 157 -10.73 -10.32 -11.96
N HIS A 158 -9.68 -9.84 -12.64
CA HIS A 158 -9.80 -9.33 -14.01
C HIS A 158 -10.16 -10.43 -15.01
N ILE A 159 -9.60 -11.64 -14.90
CA ILE A 159 -9.98 -12.79 -15.73
C ILE A 159 -11.45 -13.16 -15.49
N ARG A 160 -11.89 -13.27 -14.24
CA ARG A 160 -13.30 -13.55 -13.88
C ARG A 160 -14.24 -12.47 -14.44
N ARG A 161 -13.90 -11.18 -14.29
CA ARG A 161 -14.69 -10.05 -14.79
C ARG A 161 -14.82 -10.08 -16.32
N LEU A 162 -13.71 -10.31 -17.03
CA LEU A 162 -13.70 -10.45 -18.49
C LEU A 162 -14.45 -11.70 -18.95
N TRP A 163 -14.40 -12.81 -18.20
CA TRP A 163 -15.12 -14.05 -18.51
C TRP A 163 -16.63 -13.89 -18.36
N VAL A 164 -17.10 -13.28 -17.26
CA VAL A 164 -18.52 -12.94 -17.04
C VAL A 164 -19.04 -12.00 -18.13
N ALA A 165 -18.33 -10.90 -18.42
CA ALA A 165 -18.71 -9.97 -19.48
C ALA A 165 -18.77 -10.64 -20.87
N ARG A 166 -17.81 -11.51 -21.20
CA ARG A 166 -17.82 -12.32 -22.44
C ARG A 166 -18.98 -13.30 -22.49
N ILE A 167 -19.40 -13.88 -21.36
CA ILE A 167 -20.58 -14.75 -21.28
C ILE A 167 -21.86 -13.95 -21.50
N GLN A 168 -22.01 -12.80 -20.84
CA GLN A 168 -23.18 -11.92 -21.02
C GLN A 168 -23.30 -11.46 -22.48
N ASN A 169 -22.23 -10.96 -23.08
CA ASN A 169 -22.25 -10.57 -24.50
C ASN A 169 -22.56 -11.77 -25.43
N ARG A 170 -22.01 -12.98 -25.16
CA ARG A 170 -22.35 -14.22 -25.90
C ARG A 170 -23.77 -14.77 -25.65
N ARG A 171 -24.50 -14.28 -24.64
CA ARG A 171 -25.94 -14.52 -24.47
C ARG A 171 -26.74 -13.47 -25.24
N TRP A 172 -26.39 -12.20 -25.06
CA TRP A 172 -27.01 -11.06 -25.74
C TRP A 172 -26.98 -11.19 -27.28
N GLN A 173 -25.83 -11.50 -27.86
CA GLN A 173 -25.67 -11.68 -29.32
C GLN A 173 -26.52 -12.84 -29.89
N ARG A 174 -26.85 -13.85 -29.08
CA ARG A 174 -27.79 -14.90 -29.50
C ARG A 174 -29.22 -14.36 -29.49
N LEU A 175 -29.65 -13.80 -28.36
CA LEU A 175 -30.96 -13.19 -28.20
C LEU A 175 -31.26 -12.19 -29.33
N THR A 176 -30.36 -11.24 -29.61
CA THR A 176 -30.58 -10.27 -30.70
C THR A 176 -30.65 -10.90 -32.09
N THR A 177 -29.90 -11.98 -32.37
CA THR A 177 -30.04 -12.70 -33.65
C THR A 177 -31.37 -13.45 -33.76
N ASP A 178 -31.89 -13.99 -32.66
CA ASP A 178 -33.15 -14.73 -32.65
C ASP A 178 -34.37 -13.79 -32.68
N LEU A 179 -34.31 -12.67 -31.94
CA LEU A 179 -35.25 -11.54 -32.07
C LEU A 179 -35.32 -11.03 -33.51
N ARG A 180 -34.16 -10.79 -34.16
CA ARG A 180 -34.11 -10.32 -35.56
C ARG A 180 -34.71 -11.32 -36.54
N LYS A 181 -34.50 -12.63 -36.36
CA LYS A 181 -35.14 -13.67 -37.18
C LYS A 181 -36.66 -13.63 -37.04
N ALA A 182 -37.18 -13.56 -35.81
CA ALA A 182 -38.62 -13.56 -35.56
C ALA A 182 -39.30 -12.26 -36.02
N CYS A 183 -38.65 -11.10 -35.87
CA CYS A 183 -39.11 -9.85 -36.49
C CYS A 183 -39.27 -10.02 -38.02
N GLY A 184 -38.32 -10.69 -38.68
CA GLY A 184 -38.38 -11.01 -40.11
C GLY A 184 -39.47 -12.02 -40.53
N GLN A 185 -40.18 -12.65 -39.58
CA GLN A 185 -41.34 -13.51 -39.84
C GLN A 185 -42.68 -12.76 -39.78
N LEU A 186 -42.68 -11.50 -39.31
CA LEU A 186 -43.88 -10.66 -39.29
C LEU A 186 -44.30 -10.26 -40.71
N GLN A 187 -45.61 -10.11 -40.92
CA GLN A 187 -46.16 -9.87 -42.26
C GLN A 187 -45.72 -8.51 -42.81
N LEU A 188 -45.16 -8.51 -44.02
CA LEU A 188 -44.83 -7.30 -44.77
C LEU A 188 -45.86 -7.06 -45.87
N ARG A 189 -46.28 -5.80 -46.02
CA ARG A 189 -47.15 -5.32 -47.10
C ARG A 189 -46.48 -4.11 -47.77
N VAL A 190 -46.49 -4.09 -49.09
CA VAL A 190 -46.23 -2.87 -49.86
C VAL A 190 -47.57 -2.18 -50.10
N LEU A 191 -47.69 -0.93 -49.68
CA LEU A 191 -48.92 -0.15 -49.88
C LEU A 191 -49.08 0.26 -51.34
N LYS A 192 -50.32 0.26 -51.83
CA LYS A 192 -50.66 0.61 -53.22
C LYS A 192 -51.42 1.92 -53.30
N GLU A 193 -51.33 2.57 -54.46
CA GLU A 193 -52.16 3.71 -54.79
C GLU A 193 -53.64 3.28 -54.81
N GLY A 194 -54.45 3.88 -53.94
CA GLY A 194 -55.84 3.46 -53.68
C GLY A 194 -56.04 2.56 -52.44
N ASP A 195 -54.99 2.19 -51.70
CA ASP A 195 -55.15 1.63 -50.34
C ASP A 195 -55.70 2.70 -49.38
N THR A 196 -56.56 2.28 -48.44
CA THR A 196 -57.22 3.14 -47.44
C THR A 196 -56.26 4.03 -46.66
N GLU A 197 -55.08 3.50 -46.34
CA GLU A 197 -54.06 4.17 -45.52
C GLU A 197 -53.28 5.26 -46.28
N VAL A 198 -53.41 5.30 -47.60
CA VAL A 198 -52.62 6.16 -48.52
C VAL A 198 -53.41 7.42 -48.92
N CYS A 199 -54.60 7.62 -48.34
CA CYS A 199 -55.41 8.82 -48.54
C CYS A 199 -54.83 10.06 -47.81
N PRO A 200 -55.09 11.30 -48.29
CA PRO A 200 -54.69 12.53 -47.59
C PRO A 200 -55.26 12.70 -46.17
N ASN A 201 -56.32 11.95 -45.84
CA ASN A 201 -56.97 11.87 -44.53
C ASN A 201 -56.75 10.50 -43.84
N GLY A 202 -55.78 9.71 -44.32
CA GLY A 202 -55.48 8.37 -43.80
C GLY A 202 -54.62 8.39 -42.53
N ASP A 203 -54.35 7.19 -42.01
CA ASP A 203 -53.51 7.01 -40.82
C ASP A 203 -52.04 7.42 -41.07
N SER A 204 -51.32 7.70 -39.99
CA SER A 204 -49.89 8.02 -40.01
C SER A 204 -49.10 7.04 -39.14
N CYS A 205 -47.83 6.83 -39.47
CA CYS A 205 -46.96 5.95 -38.70
C CYS A 205 -46.52 6.65 -37.42
N VAL A 206 -47.11 6.28 -36.27
CA VAL A 206 -46.92 6.94 -34.96
C VAL A 206 -45.47 6.94 -34.40
N VAL A 207 -44.53 6.33 -35.11
CA VAL A 207 -43.10 6.26 -34.74
C VAL A 207 -42.27 7.36 -35.44
N CYS A 208 -42.64 7.75 -36.66
CA CYS A 208 -42.02 8.86 -37.41
C CYS A 208 -42.95 10.05 -37.66
N PHE A 209 -44.25 9.88 -37.40
CA PHE A 209 -45.34 10.83 -37.64
C PHE A 209 -45.56 11.20 -39.13
N GLU A 210 -45.03 10.40 -40.06
CA GLU A 210 -45.30 10.55 -41.49
C GLU A 210 -46.59 9.83 -41.93
N LEU A 211 -47.32 10.45 -42.86
CA LEU A 211 -48.38 9.81 -43.64
C LEU A 211 -47.81 8.74 -44.57
N TYR A 212 -48.57 7.66 -44.77
CA TYR A 212 -48.20 6.59 -45.67
C TYR A 212 -48.31 6.98 -47.16
N LYS A 213 -47.40 6.45 -47.98
CA LYS A 213 -47.26 6.76 -49.40
C LYS A 213 -47.38 5.50 -50.26
N PRO A 214 -47.72 5.61 -51.56
CA PRO A 214 -47.66 4.48 -52.47
C PRO A 214 -46.24 3.89 -52.52
N ASN A 215 -46.15 2.56 -52.49
CA ASN A 215 -44.93 1.75 -52.39
C ASN A 215 -44.22 1.74 -51.02
N ASP A 216 -44.78 2.35 -49.97
CA ASP A 216 -44.23 2.19 -48.61
C ASP A 216 -44.29 0.72 -48.16
N THR A 217 -43.16 0.22 -47.64
CA THR A 217 -43.07 -1.09 -46.98
C THR A 217 -43.51 -0.99 -45.52
N VAL A 218 -44.72 -1.45 -45.22
CA VAL A 218 -45.25 -1.53 -43.85
C VAL A 218 -45.17 -2.96 -43.31
N ARG A 219 -44.91 -3.08 -42.01
CA ARG A 219 -44.93 -4.35 -41.27
C ARG A 219 -46.15 -4.39 -40.36
N ILE A 220 -46.91 -5.47 -40.45
CA ILE A 220 -48.11 -5.75 -39.66
C ILE A 220 -47.71 -6.64 -38.48
N LEU A 221 -48.05 -6.22 -37.26
CA LEU A 221 -47.75 -6.95 -36.02
C LEU A 221 -48.77 -8.06 -35.74
N THR A 222 -48.45 -8.94 -34.79
CA THR A 222 -49.38 -9.95 -34.24
C THR A 222 -50.65 -9.32 -33.65
N CYS A 223 -50.57 -8.09 -33.13
CA CYS A 223 -51.71 -7.29 -32.67
C CYS A 223 -52.41 -6.47 -33.79
N LYS A 224 -52.14 -6.77 -35.07
CA LYS A 224 -52.71 -6.17 -36.30
C LYS A 224 -52.38 -4.69 -36.59
N HIS A 225 -51.80 -3.95 -35.65
CA HIS A 225 -51.25 -2.62 -35.92
C HIS A 225 -50.11 -2.70 -36.94
N PHE A 226 -49.97 -1.67 -37.79
CA PHE A 226 -48.98 -1.61 -38.86
C PHE A 226 -48.21 -0.28 -38.84
N PHE A 227 -46.96 -0.34 -39.29
CA PHE A 227 -45.98 0.75 -39.23
C PHE A 227 -44.99 0.61 -40.38
N HIS A 228 -44.28 1.67 -40.79
CA HIS A 228 -43.14 1.53 -41.70
C HIS A 228 -42.11 0.55 -41.14
N GLN A 229 -41.65 -0.40 -41.97
CA GLN A 229 -40.67 -1.42 -41.57
C GLN A 229 -39.44 -0.80 -40.90
N ASN A 230 -38.86 0.24 -41.50
CA ASN A 230 -37.65 0.89 -41.01
C ASN A 230 -37.84 1.57 -39.63
N CYS A 231 -39.07 1.92 -39.26
CA CYS A 231 -39.39 2.56 -37.98
C CYS A 231 -39.68 1.53 -36.88
N ILE A 232 -40.39 0.44 -37.21
CA ILE A 232 -40.80 -0.56 -36.22
C ILE A 232 -39.75 -1.64 -35.95
N ASP A 233 -38.89 -1.96 -36.93
CA ASP A 233 -37.83 -2.97 -36.75
C ASP A 233 -36.85 -2.63 -35.61
N PRO A 234 -36.33 -1.38 -35.47
CA PRO A 234 -35.53 -0.98 -34.31
C PRO A 234 -36.34 -0.98 -33.01
N TRP A 235 -37.61 -0.55 -33.06
CA TRP A 235 -38.48 -0.46 -31.89
C TRP A 235 -38.76 -1.83 -31.27
N ILE A 236 -39.05 -2.85 -32.07
CA ILE A 236 -39.28 -4.22 -31.55
C ILE A 236 -38.00 -4.79 -30.94
N LEU A 237 -36.84 -4.52 -31.56
CA LEU A 237 -35.54 -4.97 -31.03
C LEU A 237 -35.20 -4.33 -29.67
N ALA A 238 -35.62 -3.08 -29.43
CA ALA A 238 -35.37 -2.35 -28.18
C ALA A 238 -36.43 -2.56 -27.08
N HIS A 239 -37.71 -2.64 -27.46
CA HIS A 239 -38.83 -2.60 -26.50
C HIS A 239 -39.74 -3.84 -26.52
N GLY A 240 -39.59 -4.73 -27.51
CA GLY A 240 -40.38 -5.97 -27.63
C GLY A 240 -41.91 -5.81 -27.81
N THR A 241 -42.42 -4.58 -27.84
CA THR A 241 -43.83 -4.24 -27.61
C THR A 241 -44.38 -3.29 -28.67
N CYS A 242 -45.67 -3.40 -28.97
CA CYS A 242 -46.34 -2.52 -29.93
C CYS A 242 -46.43 -1.07 -29.40
N PRO A 243 -46.01 -0.04 -30.18
CA PRO A 243 -46.13 1.38 -29.78
C PRO A 243 -47.56 1.79 -29.37
N MET A 244 -48.58 1.30 -30.09
CA MET A 244 -49.97 1.73 -29.89
C MET A 244 -50.67 1.06 -28.70
N CYS A 245 -50.51 -0.26 -28.55
CA CYS A 245 -51.31 -1.07 -27.62
C CYS A 245 -50.49 -1.80 -26.55
N LYS A 246 -49.15 -1.64 -26.53
CA LYS A 246 -48.21 -2.27 -25.59
C LYS A 246 -48.25 -3.80 -25.52
N CYS A 247 -48.92 -4.47 -26.46
CA CYS A 247 -48.86 -5.93 -26.59
C CYS A 247 -47.42 -6.39 -26.79
N ASP A 248 -47.01 -7.40 -26.03
CA ASP A 248 -45.73 -8.10 -26.15
C ASP A 248 -45.71 -8.93 -27.46
N ILE A 249 -44.87 -8.50 -28.39
CA ILE A 249 -44.71 -9.11 -29.71
C ILE A 249 -43.80 -10.34 -29.61
N LEU A 250 -42.82 -10.33 -28.70
CA LEU A 250 -41.81 -11.38 -28.55
C LEU A 250 -42.46 -12.66 -28.00
N LYS A 251 -43.28 -12.51 -26.96
CA LYS A 251 -44.10 -13.58 -26.40
C LYS A 251 -45.16 -14.08 -27.39
N ALA A 252 -45.74 -13.19 -28.21
CA ALA A 252 -46.65 -13.57 -29.28
C ALA A 252 -45.95 -14.33 -30.44
N LEU A 253 -44.63 -14.20 -30.58
CA LEU A 253 -43.77 -14.96 -31.50
C LEU A 253 -43.12 -16.19 -30.83
N GLY A 254 -43.49 -16.51 -29.58
CA GLY A 254 -42.97 -17.66 -28.85
C GLY A 254 -41.57 -17.49 -28.26
N ILE A 255 -40.98 -16.29 -28.31
CA ILE A 255 -39.69 -15.99 -27.66
C ILE A 255 -39.93 -15.73 -26.18
N GLN A 256 -39.67 -16.75 -25.37
CA GLN A 256 -39.58 -16.61 -23.92
C GLN A 256 -38.22 -16.00 -23.58
N VAL A 257 -38.23 -14.80 -23.00
CA VAL A 257 -37.04 -14.20 -22.37
C VAL A 257 -37.15 -14.44 -20.88
N ASP A 258 -36.27 -15.27 -20.32
CA ASP A 258 -36.24 -15.59 -18.88
C ASP A 258 -35.65 -14.39 -18.10
N VAL A 259 -36.51 -13.39 -17.85
CA VAL A 259 -36.17 -12.16 -17.12
C VAL A 259 -36.33 -12.38 -15.60
N GLU A 260 -35.31 -12.98 -14.99
CA GLU A 260 -35.15 -12.98 -13.51
C GLU A 260 -34.77 -11.56 -12.99
N ASP A 261 -34.12 -10.74 -13.83
CA ASP A 261 -33.66 -9.37 -13.51
C ASP A 261 -34.31 -8.30 -14.42
N GLY A 262 -35.57 -7.94 -14.13
CA GLY A 262 -36.27 -6.69 -14.51
C GLY A 262 -36.37 -6.26 -16.00
N PRO A 263 -37.46 -5.56 -16.41
CA PRO A 263 -37.58 -5.03 -17.78
C PRO A 263 -36.56 -3.92 -18.12
N GLU A 264 -35.91 -3.35 -17.11
CA GLU A 264 -34.83 -2.35 -17.27
C GLU A 264 -33.58 -2.94 -17.93
N SER A 265 -33.29 -4.23 -17.73
CA SER A 265 -32.05 -4.86 -18.20
C SER A 265 -31.90 -4.80 -19.73
N LEU A 266 -32.99 -4.98 -20.47
CA LEU A 266 -33.03 -4.86 -21.93
C LEU A 266 -32.74 -3.43 -22.40
N GLN A 267 -33.28 -2.43 -21.71
CA GLN A 267 -33.17 -1.02 -22.08
C GLN A 267 -31.79 -0.45 -21.75
N VAL A 268 -31.26 -0.77 -20.56
CA VAL A 268 -29.93 -0.35 -20.10
C VAL A 268 -28.81 -1.01 -20.93
N LEU A 269 -29.00 -2.24 -21.40
CA LEU A 269 -28.02 -2.90 -22.29
C LEU A 269 -27.95 -2.27 -23.68
N MET A 270 -29.07 -1.80 -24.24
CA MET A 270 -29.08 -1.24 -25.60
C MET A 270 -28.65 0.22 -25.70
N LEU A 271 -28.81 1.02 -24.64
CA LEU A 271 -28.42 2.43 -24.63
C LEU A 271 -26.89 2.64 -24.79
N ASN A 272 -26.09 1.61 -24.50
CA ASN A 272 -24.62 1.66 -24.56
C ASN A 272 -24.01 1.37 -25.95
N GLU A 273 -24.81 0.93 -26.93
CA GLU A 273 -24.31 0.44 -28.24
C GLU A 273 -24.78 1.31 -29.44
N LEU A 274 -25.42 2.46 -29.18
CA LEU A 274 -25.79 3.41 -30.23
C LEU A 274 -24.61 4.36 -30.54
N PRO A 275 -24.15 4.50 -31.81
CA PRO A 275 -23.04 5.39 -32.14
C PRO A 275 -23.37 6.86 -31.84
N GLY A 276 -22.70 7.43 -30.85
CA GLY A 276 -23.00 8.76 -30.31
C GLY A 276 -22.92 9.87 -31.36
N THR A 277 -24.08 10.47 -31.66
CA THR A 277 -24.23 11.70 -32.44
C THR A 277 -25.28 12.57 -31.74
N LEU A 278 -25.17 13.90 -31.86
CA LEU A 278 -25.96 14.93 -31.16
C LEU A 278 -25.58 15.14 -29.68
N SER A 279 -24.54 15.93 -29.45
CA SER A 279 -24.33 16.67 -28.20
C SER A 279 -25.10 18.00 -28.23
N PRO A 280 -25.98 18.31 -27.25
CA PRO A 280 -26.49 19.65 -27.06
C PRO A 280 -25.36 20.62 -26.68
N ARG A 281 -25.35 21.83 -27.26
CA ARG A 281 -24.60 22.98 -26.72
C ARG A 281 -25.48 23.68 -25.70
N GLU A 282 -24.89 24.15 -24.61
CA GLU A 282 -25.45 25.23 -23.78
C GLU A 282 -24.42 26.35 -23.69
N GLU A 283 -24.86 27.59 -23.87
CA GLU A 283 -23.99 28.75 -24.11
C GLU A 283 -24.67 30.02 -23.55
N GLY A 284 -24.14 30.55 -22.43
CA GLY A 284 -24.63 31.77 -21.77
C GLY A 284 -25.83 31.57 -20.81
N THR A 285 -26.12 32.47 -19.86
CA THR A 285 -25.47 33.77 -19.54
C THR A 285 -25.58 34.09 -18.04
N ASN A 286 -24.64 34.87 -17.49
CA ASN A 286 -24.64 35.35 -16.10
C ASN A 286 -25.78 36.37 -15.81
N ASN A 287 -26.06 36.63 -14.51
CA ASN A 287 -26.45 37.98 -14.01
C ASN A 287 -26.40 38.11 -12.46
N GLU A 288 -25.40 38.85 -11.97
CA GLU A 288 -25.32 39.73 -10.77
C GLU A 288 -25.81 39.31 -9.35
N LEU A 289 -25.59 40.21 -8.37
CA LEU A 289 -25.39 39.98 -6.92
C LEU A 289 -25.62 41.33 -6.14
N PRO A 290 -25.56 41.39 -4.80
CA PRO A 290 -26.47 40.93 -3.73
C PRO A 290 -27.38 42.10 -3.20
N PRO A 291 -27.98 42.03 -1.98
CA PRO A 291 -27.27 42.45 -0.75
C PRO A 291 -27.54 41.56 0.51
N ALA A 292 -27.01 41.94 1.68
CA ALA A 292 -26.92 41.11 2.90
C ALA A 292 -28.05 41.27 3.93
N GLY A 293 -28.26 40.27 4.82
CA GLY A 293 -29.35 40.31 5.83
C GLY A 293 -29.36 39.25 6.96
N ARG A 294 -28.39 39.32 7.89
CA ARG A 294 -28.40 38.93 9.33
C ARG A 294 -29.50 37.98 9.94
N SER A 295 -29.01 36.98 10.69
CA SER A 295 -29.57 36.35 11.93
C SER A 295 -30.51 35.12 11.92
N ASN A 296 -30.14 34.15 12.78
CA ASN A 296 -30.99 33.26 13.63
C ASN A 296 -31.75 32.07 12.96
N LYS A 297 -31.98 30.91 13.61
CA LYS A 297 -31.43 30.28 14.85
C LYS A 297 -31.96 28.82 15.01
N VAL A 298 -31.09 27.82 15.27
CA VAL A 298 -31.37 26.47 15.90
C VAL A 298 -32.22 25.50 15.03
N THR A 299 -32.20 24.15 15.10
CA THR A 299 -31.84 23.09 16.10
C THR A 299 -31.04 21.95 15.39
N HIS A 300 -29.92 21.40 15.92
CA HIS A 300 -29.78 20.23 16.85
C HIS A 300 -30.35 18.89 16.30
N VAL A 301 -29.77 17.68 16.46
CA VAL A 301 -28.57 17.11 17.17
C VAL A 301 -28.21 15.71 16.58
N GLU A 302 -27.21 14.90 16.98
CA GLU A 302 -26.26 14.82 18.13
C GLU A 302 -24.97 14.08 17.70
N GLU A 303 -23.86 14.18 18.45
CA GLU A 303 -22.80 13.15 18.52
C GLU A 303 -22.17 13.12 19.95
N GLU A 304 -21.11 12.36 20.20
CA GLU A 304 -20.81 11.72 21.51
C GLU A 304 -20.31 12.57 22.69
N LYS A 305 -20.30 11.92 23.87
CA LYS A 305 -19.85 12.42 25.19
C LYS A 305 -18.33 12.65 25.31
N HIS A 306 -18.01 13.63 26.16
CA HIS A 306 -16.78 13.67 26.98
C HIS A 306 -17.20 13.57 28.49
N PRO A 307 -16.32 13.54 29.53
CA PRO A 307 -15.34 14.59 29.80
C PRO A 307 -13.96 14.14 30.39
N THR A 308 -13.09 15.13 30.61
CA THR A 308 -11.79 15.04 31.31
C THR A 308 -11.75 16.08 32.46
N SER A 309 -10.88 15.89 33.47
CA SER A 309 -10.57 16.83 34.57
C SER A 309 -9.11 17.32 34.41
N GLN A 310 -8.75 18.61 34.43
CA GLN A 310 -8.68 19.54 35.60
C GLN A 310 -7.92 18.95 36.82
N ASN A 311 -7.07 19.65 37.58
CA ASN A 311 -6.33 20.94 37.49
C ASN A 311 -5.23 20.88 38.62
N GLU A 312 -4.31 21.81 38.92
CA GLU A 312 -4.00 23.20 38.52
C GLU A 312 -2.48 23.49 38.81
N GLY A 313 -2.03 24.76 38.82
CA GLY A 313 -0.72 25.14 39.40
C GLY A 313 -0.50 26.65 39.57
N PRO A 314 0.34 27.09 40.52
CA PRO A 314 0.98 28.41 40.46
C PRO A 314 2.49 28.41 40.79
N SER A 315 3.18 29.52 40.48
CA SER A 315 4.62 29.74 40.71
C SER A 315 4.88 30.85 41.73
N ASN A 316 6.08 30.83 42.36
CA ASN A 316 7.07 31.93 42.30
C ASN A 316 8.25 31.69 43.26
N SER A 317 9.40 32.32 42.97
CA SER A 317 10.64 32.27 43.76
C SER A 317 11.22 33.67 43.92
N VAL A 318 11.78 34.00 45.09
CA VAL A 318 12.26 35.35 45.43
C VAL A 318 13.66 35.30 46.07
N ALA A 319 14.59 36.09 45.52
CA ALA A 319 15.72 36.72 46.20
C ALA A 319 16.45 37.66 45.20
N ALA A 320 17.11 38.75 45.58
CA ALA A 320 17.00 39.69 46.72
C ALA A 320 18.02 40.83 46.46
N ASP A 321 17.80 42.07 46.93
CA ASP A 321 18.92 42.91 47.40
C ASP A 321 18.55 44.18 48.21
N VAL A 322 19.45 44.51 49.15
CA VAL A 322 19.78 45.78 49.86
C VAL A 322 18.67 46.73 50.41
N HIS A 323 18.82 47.04 51.72
CA HIS A 323 18.13 48.10 52.50
C HIS A 323 18.91 49.44 52.55
N PRO A 324 18.26 50.54 53.00
CA PRO A 324 18.66 51.12 54.30
C PRO A 324 17.51 51.43 55.28
N LEU A 325 17.89 51.82 56.51
CA LEU A 325 17.09 52.32 57.64
C LEU A 325 16.95 53.87 57.58
N PRO A 326 16.13 54.58 58.40
CA PRO A 326 16.10 54.51 59.88
C PRO A 326 15.13 53.50 60.51
#